data_AF-A0A382GME8-F1
#
_entry.id   AF-A0A382GME8-F1
#
_cell.length_a   1.000
_cell.length_b   1.000
_cell.length_c   1.000
_cell.angle_alpha   90.00
_cell.angle_beta   90.00
_cell.angle_gamma   90.00
#
_symmetry.space_group_name_H-M   'P 1'
#
loop_
_entity.id
_entity.type
_entity.pdbx_description
1 polymer ?
#
loop_
_entity_poly.entity_id
_entity_poly.type
_entity_poly.pdbx_seq_one_letter_code
_entity_poly.pdbx_strand_id
1 'polypeptide(L)'
;MNLFIAIFLGGGFGALSRYLIIDQINKLGTNSFPYGTMLVNVLGAFLIGIIYYLLMSKIIINEQLKVFITIGFLGGFTTFSSFNLDFFKLIESGNIFSALMYALATFLITIVAFYIGYSLSKILI
;
A
#
# COMPACT_ATOMS: atom_id res chain seq x y z
N MET A 1 -19.88 -11.22 12.27
CA MET A 1 -19.96 -10.38 11.05
C MET A 1 -19.80 -11.30 9.85
N ASN A 2 -20.56 -11.13 8.75
CA ASN A 2 -20.30 -11.90 7.52
C ASN A 2 -18.93 -11.47 6.95
N LEU A 3 -18.09 -12.41 6.48
CA LEU A 3 -16.77 -12.12 5.92
C LEU A 3 -16.84 -11.07 4.80
N PHE A 4 -17.90 -11.10 3.98
CA PHE A 4 -18.15 -10.09 2.95
C PHE A 4 -18.29 -8.67 3.51
N ILE A 5 -18.97 -8.50 4.65
CA ILE A 5 -19.15 -7.19 5.29
C ILE A 5 -17.80 -6.69 5.82
N ALA A 6 -16.99 -7.57 6.41
CA ALA A 6 -15.66 -7.23 6.89
C ALA A 6 -14.76 -6.76 5.73
N ILE A 7 -14.76 -7.48 4.60
CA ILE A 7 -14.01 -7.08 3.39
C ILE A 7 -14.53 -5.76 2.84
N PHE A 8 -15.85 -5.58 2.74
CA PHE A 8 -16.47 -4.35 2.21
C PHE A 8 -16.10 -3.12 3.05
N LEU A 9 -16.25 -3.21 4.37
CA LEU A 9 -15.92 -2.11 5.28
C LEU A 9 -14.41 -1.81 5.24
N GLY A 10 -13.57 -2.85 5.33
CA GLY A 10 -12.12 -2.69 5.24
C GLY A 10 -11.71 -2.02 3.93
N GLY A 11 -12.23 -2.51 2.80
CA GLY A 11 -11.97 -1.97 1.47
C GLY A 11 -12.41 -0.51 1.32
N GLY A 12 -13.59 -0.17 1.83
CA GLY A 12 -14.08 1.21 1.87
C GLY A 12 -13.14 2.14 2.64
N PHE A 13 -12.75 1.74 3.86
CA PHE A 13 -11.81 2.52 4.65
C PHE A 13 -10.43 2.63 3.98
N GLY A 14 -9.90 1.54 3.43
CA GLY A 14 -8.63 1.55 2.72
C GLY A 14 -8.63 2.50 1.52
N ALA A 15 -9.68 2.44 0.70
CA ALA A 15 -9.83 3.32 -0.47
C ALA A 15 -9.96 4.81 -0.09
N LEU A 16 -10.71 5.12 0.97
CA LEU A 16 -10.84 6.49 1.49
C LEU A 16 -9.50 7.00 2.03
N SER A 17 -8.79 6.21 2.84
CA SER A 17 -7.46 6.56 3.34
C SER A 17 -6.47 6.80 2.20
N ARG A 18 -6.47 5.93 1.17
CA ARG A 18 -5.65 6.09 -0.03
C ARG A 18 -5.96 7.41 -0.74
N TYR A 19 -7.24 7.70 -0.97
CA TYR A 19 -7.66 8.95 -1.61
C TYR A 19 -7.16 10.18 -0.84
N LEU A 20 -7.35 10.21 0.48
CA LEU A 20 -6.94 11.34 1.32
C LEU A 20 -5.42 11.53 1.31
N ILE A 21 -4.64 10.45 1.42
CA ILE A 21 -3.17 10.54 1.41
C ILE A 21 -2.68 11.03 0.05
N ILE A 22 -3.17 10.47 -1.05
CA ILE A 22 -2.76 10.88 -2.39
C ILE A 22 -3.10 12.36 -2.62
N ASP A 23 -4.32 12.79 -2.25
CA ASP A 23 -4.76 14.18 -2.38
C ASP A 23 -3.89 15.15 -1.56
N GLN A 24 -3.57 14.82 -0.31
CA GLN A 24 -2.71 15.64 0.55
C GLN A 24 -1.29 15.74 0.00
N ILE A 25 -0.70 14.64 -0.47
CA ILE A 25 0.65 14.66 -1.04
C ILE A 25 0.68 15.49 -2.32
N ASN A 26 -0.32 15.37 -3.19
CA ASN A 26 -0.39 16.17 -4.42
C ASN A 26 -0.50 17.68 -4.13
N LYS A 27 -1.20 18.07 -3.05
CA LYS A 27 -1.29 19.48 -2.62
C LYS A 27 0.04 20.10 -2.19
N LEU A 28 1.05 19.29 -1.88
CA LEU A 28 2.41 19.78 -1.55
C LEU A 28 3.19 20.25 -2.78
N GLY A 29 2.58 20.26 -3.97
CA GLY A 29 3.21 20.76 -5.20
C GLY A 29 4.11 19.74 -5.88
N THR A 30 4.02 18.45 -5.52
CA THR A 30 4.85 17.38 -6.09
C THR A 30 4.31 16.83 -7.41
N ASN A 31 3.58 17.62 -8.20
CA ASN A 31 2.82 17.15 -9.37
C ASN A 31 3.68 16.56 -10.50
N SER A 32 5.00 16.74 -10.46
CA SER A 32 5.93 16.16 -11.44
C SER A 32 6.23 14.68 -11.21
N PHE A 33 5.95 14.13 -10.01
CA PHE A 33 6.24 12.72 -9.69
C PHE A 33 5.19 12.12 -8.74
N PRO A 34 4.84 10.83 -8.86
CA PRO A 34 3.64 10.25 -8.27
C PRO A 34 3.89 9.77 -6.84
N TYR A 35 4.35 10.66 -5.97
CA TYR A 35 4.74 10.33 -4.59
C TYR A 35 3.56 9.81 -3.76
N GLY A 36 2.35 10.31 -3.98
CA GLY A 36 1.16 9.86 -3.25
C GLY A 36 0.91 8.37 -3.46
N THR A 37 0.86 7.94 -4.73
CA THR A 37 0.65 6.54 -5.11
C THR A 37 1.81 5.65 -4.62
N MET A 38 3.05 6.13 -4.71
CA MET A 38 4.21 5.41 -4.18
C MET A 38 4.09 5.22 -2.67
N LEU A 39 3.76 6.27 -1.93
CA LEU A 39 3.68 6.27 -0.47
C LEU A 39 2.65 5.27 0.05
N VAL A 40 1.44 5.25 -0.50
CA VAL A 40 0.39 4.31 -0.05
C VAL A 40 0.80 2.86 -0.32
N ASN A 41 1.49 2.57 -1.44
CA ASN A 41 2.00 1.23 -1.72
C ASN A 41 3.14 0.83 -0.79
N VAL A 42 4.08 1.74 -0.49
CA VAL A 42 5.19 1.51 0.44
C VAL A 42 4.67 1.28 1.87
N LEU A 43 3.76 2.12 2.35
CA LEU A 43 3.13 1.96 3.66
C LEU A 43 2.32 0.66 3.73
N GLY A 44 1.58 0.33 2.67
CA GLY A 44 0.83 -0.91 2.61
C GLY A 44 1.73 -2.15 2.64
N ALA A 45 2.87 -2.11 1.94
CA ALA A 45 3.87 -3.17 1.97
C ALA A 45 4.51 -3.34 3.36
N PHE A 46 4.84 -2.23 4.03
CA PHE A 46 5.31 -2.25 5.42
C PHE A 46 4.28 -2.90 6.36
N LEU A 47 3.02 -2.44 6.28
CA LEU A 47 1.93 -2.93 7.12
C LEU A 47 1.65 -4.42 6.88
N ILE A 48 1.62 -4.89 5.62
CA ILE A 48 1.41 -6.33 5.37
C ILE A 48 2.58 -7.17 5.87
N GLY A 49 3.81 -6.64 5.92
CA GLY A 49 4.95 -7.30 6.56
C GLY A 49 4.72 -7.55 8.06
N ILE A 50 4.22 -6.54 8.77
CA ILE A 50 3.84 -6.64 10.19
C ILE A 50 2.74 -7.70 10.37
N ILE A 51 1.66 -7.56 9.59
CA ILE A 51 0.49 -8.45 9.68
C ILE A 51 0.88 -9.89 9.35
N TYR A 52 1.76 -10.10 8.37
CA TYR A 52 2.24 -11.42 8.00
C TYR A 52 2.96 -12.10 9.16
N TYR A 53 3.86 -11.41 9.87
CA TYR A 53 4.50 -11.96 11.06
C TYR A 53 3.50 -12.33 12.15
N LEU A 54 2.56 -11.43 12.47
CA LEU A 54 1.52 -11.67 13.48
C LEU A 54 0.65 -12.88 13.17
N LEU A 55 0.33 -13.10 11.89
CA LEU A 55 -0.42 -14.28 11.45
C LEU A 55 0.41 -15.56 11.58
N MET A 56 1.72 -15.51 11.35
CA MET A 56 2.62 -16.65 11.51
C MET A 56 2.92 -17.00 12.97
N SER A 57 2.99 -16.01 13.86
CA SER A 57 3.30 -16.20 15.28
C SER A 57 2.17 -16.84 16.10
N LYS A 58 1.09 -17.30 15.42
CA LYS A 58 -0.11 -17.90 16.02
C LYS A 58 -0.82 -17.00 17.03
N ILE A 59 -0.59 -15.69 16.97
CA ILE A 59 -1.46 -14.74 17.65
C ILE A 59 -2.86 -14.95 17.07
N ILE A 60 -3.80 -15.33 17.93
CA ILE A 60 -5.14 -15.73 17.51
C ILE A 60 -5.88 -14.49 16.99
N ILE A 61 -5.78 -14.26 15.69
CA ILE A 61 -6.57 -13.25 14.96
C ILE A 61 -7.81 -13.97 14.43
N ASN A 62 -8.99 -13.50 14.85
CA ASN A 62 -10.25 -13.98 14.27
C ASN A 62 -10.22 -13.78 12.74
N GLU A 63 -10.68 -14.78 11.99
CA GLU A 63 -10.72 -14.77 10.52
C GLU A 63 -11.36 -13.50 9.93
N GLN A 64 -12.40 -12.96 10.58
CA GLN A 64 -13.05 -11.71 10.18
C GLN A 64 -12.08 -10.53 10.21
N LEU A 65 -11.26 -10.43 11.25
CA LEU A 65 -10.26 -9.37 11.37
C LEU A 65 -9.13 -9.55 10.35
N LYS A 66 -8.72 -10.80 10.09
CA LYS A 66 -7.74 -11.11 9.06
C LYS A 66 -8.21 -10.61 7.70
N VAL A 67 -9.41 -10.99 7.24
CA VAL A 67 -9.91 -10.57 5.92
C VAL A 67 -10.25 -9.08 5.86
N PHE A 68 -10.70 -8.48 6.98
CA PHE A 68 -10.89 -7.03 7.08
C PHE A 68 -9.59 -6.29 6.80
N ILE A 69 -8.48 -6.72 7.38
CA ILE A 69 -7.19 -6.03 7.26
C ILE A 69 -6.51 -6.35 5.92
N THR A 70 -6.38 -7.63 5.56
CA THR A 70 -5.55 -8.04 4.41
C THR A 70 -6.25 -7.81 3.08
N ILE A 71 -7.45 -8.37 2.91
CA ILE A 71 -8.21 -8.29 1.65
C ILE A 71 -8.95 -6.96 1.57
N GLY A 72 -9.57 -6.54 2.68
CA GLY A 72 -10.29 -5.27 2.76
C GLY A 72 -9.36 -4.07 2.75
N PHE A 73 -8.86 -3.69 3.93
CA PHE A 73 -8.14 -2.43 4.13
C PHE A 73 -6.89 -2.32 3.27
N LEU A 74 -5.96 -3.26 3.37
CA LEU A 74 -4.72 -3.20 2.60
C LEU A 74 -4.96 -3.36 1.09
N GLY A 75 -5.96 -4.14 0.70
CA GLY A 75 -6.39 -4.26 -0.70
C GLY A 75 -6.98 -2.96 -1.27
N GLY A 76 -7.75 -2.21 -0.49
CA GLY A 76 -8.27 -0.88 -0.89
C GLY A 76 -7.26 0.26 -0.76
N PHE A 77 -6.34 0.14 0.19
CA PHE A 77 -5.32 1.13 0.53
C PHE A 77 -4.16 1.16 -0.47
N THR A 78 -3.75 0.01 -0.98
CA THR A 78 -2.72 -0.11 -2.02
C THR A 78 -3.35 -0.09 -3.41
N THR A 79 -2.55 0.20 -4.43
CA THR A 79 -3.06 0.27 -5.82
C THR A 79 -1.97 0.06 -6.85
N PHE A 80 -2.11 -1.01 -7.64
CA PHE A 80 -1.27 -1.24 -8.82
C PHE A 80 -1.84 -0.56 -10.07
N SER A 81 -3.17 -0.39 -10.15
CA SER A 81 -3.82 0.28 -11.28
C SER A 81 -3.47 1.77 -11.36
N SER A 82 -3.45 2.47 -10.22
CA SER A 82 -3.01 3.87 -10.19
C SER A 82 -1.53 4.00 -10.49
N PHE A 83 -0.69 3.07 -10.01
CA PHE A 83 0.73 3.00 -10.37
C PHE A 83 0.94 2.91 -11.88
N ASN A 84 0.19 2.05 -12.58
CA ASN A 84 0.29 1.93 -14.04
C ASN A 84 -0.12 3.21 -14.77
N LEU A 85 -1.19 3.89 -14.31
CA LEU A 85 -1.62 5.16 -14.89
C LEU A 85 -0.57 6.25 -14.68
N ASP A 86 0.01 6.33 -13.49
CA ASP A 86 1.05 7.32 -13.17
C ASP A 86 2.33 7.05 -13.98
N PHE A 87 2.73 5.80 -14.10
CA PHE A 87 3.85 5.38 -14.96
C PHE A 87 3.61 5.76 -16.42
N PHE A 88 2.42 5.48 -16.96
CA PHE A 88 2.09 5.79 -18.35
C PHE A 88 2.05 7.30 -18.60
N LYS A 89 1.50 8.10 -17.68
CA LYS A 89 1.51 9.57 -17.78
C LYS A 89 2.93 10.15 -17.81
N LEU A 90 3.87 9.58 -17.06
CA LEU A 90 5.28 9.97 -17.13
C LEU A 90 5.88 9.67 -18.51
N ILE A 91 5.50 8.56 -19.14
CA ILE A 91 5.91 8.26 -20.52
C ILE A 91 5.27 9.24 -21.51
N GLU A 92 3.97 9.50 -21.41
CA GLU A 92 3.26 10.42 -22.32
C GLU A 92 3.79 11.85 -22.24
N SER A 93 4.22 12.30 -21.06
CA SER A 93 4.89 13.60 -20.88
C SER A 93 6.33 13.66 -21.41
N GLY A 94 6.83 12.57 -22.00
CA GLY A 94 8.21 12.46 -22.51
C GLY A 94 9.26 12.19 -21.41
N ASN A 95 8.85 12.09 -20.14
CA ASN A 95 9.75 11.91 -19.01
C ASN A 95 10.03 10.42 -18.71
N ILE A 96 10.64 9.74 -19.68
CA ILE A 96 10.94 8.30 -19.64
C ILE A 96 11.84 7.95 -18.44
N PHE A 97 12.82 8.80 -18.13
CA PHE A 97 13.71 8.56 -17.00
C PHE A 97 12.96 8.55 -15.66
N SER A 98 12.07 9.53 -15.43
CA SER A 98 11.23 9.52 -14.23
C SER A 98 10.26 8.34 -14.19
N ALA A 99 9.72 7.89 -15.33
CA ALA A 99 8.88 6.69 -15.38
C ALA A 99 9.64 5.44 -14.92
N LEU A 100 10.86 5.22 -15.43
CA LEU A 100 11.71 4.10 -15.04
C LEU A 100 12.11 4.17 -13.56
N MET A 101 12.51 5.35 -13.09
CA MET A 101 12.84 5.57 -11.68
C MET A 101 11.63 5.31 -10.78
N TYR A 102 10.43 5.78 -11.17
CA TYR A 102 9.19 5.54 -10.44
C TYR A 102 8.88 4.04 -10.32
N ALA A 103 9.00 3.30 -11.43
CA ALA A 103 8.75 1.85 -11.43
C ALA A 103 9.75 1.08 -10.55
N LEU A 104 11.05 1.32 -10.76
CA LEU A 104 12.11 0.62 -10.03
C LEU A 104 12.10 0.99 -8.54
N ALA A 105 11.99 2.28 -8.21
CA ALA A 105 11.96 2.72 -6.83
C ALA A 105 10.73 2.17 -6.09
N THR A 106 9.54 2.22 -6.70
CA THR A 106 8.33 1.67 -6.07
C THR A 106 8.48 0.16 -5.81
N PHE A 107 8.98 -0.59 -6.80
CA PHE A 107 9.20 -2.03 -6.65
C PHE A 107 10.21 -2.36 -5.54
N LEU A 108 11.40 -1.76 -5.58
CA LEU A 108 12.46 -2.05 -4.61
C LEU A 108 12.08 -1.60 -3.20
N ILE A 109 11.51 -0.39 -3.06
CA ILE A 109 11.18 0.16 -1.74
C ILE A 109 10.01 -0.59 -1.11
N THR A 110 9.02 -1.05 -1.88
CA THR A 110 7.94 -1.87 -1.29
C THR A 110 8.46 -3.21 -0.77
N ILE A 111 9.39 -3.88 -1.47
CA ILE A 111 10.04 -5.10 -0.98
C ILE A 111 10.81 -4.83 0.32
N VAL A 112 11.61 -3.77 0.34
CA VAL A 112 12.38 -3.38 1.54
C VAL A 112 11.44 -3.04 2.70
N ALA A 113 10.39 -2.26 2.44
CA ALA A 113 9.41 -1.86 3.44
C ALA A 113 8.70 -3.07 4.05
N PHE A 114 8.30 -4.05 3.23
CA PHE A 114 7.76 -5.32 3.71
C PHE A 114 8.74 -6.03 4.66
N TYR A 115 10.00 -6.16 4.24
CA TYR A 115 11.01 -6.84 5.05
C TYR A 115 11.27 -6.12 6.38
N ILE A 116 11.29 -4.78 6.37
CA ILE A 116 11.43 -3.97 7.58
C ILE A 116 10.22 -4.20 8.49
N GLY A 117 8.99 -4.14 7.97
CA GLY A 117 7.77 -4.37 8.76
C GLY A 117 7.78 -5.74 9.42
N TYR A 118 8.10 -6.79 8.65
CA TYR A 118 8.23 -8.15 9.15
C TYR A 118 9.32 -8.27 10.24
N SER A 119 10.53 -7.77 9.96
CA SER A 119 11.68 -7.88 10.88
C SER A 119 11.46 -7.11 12.18
N LEU A 120 10.84 -5.93 12.10
CA LEU A 120 10.52 -5.13 13.26
C LEU A 120 9.50 -5.85 14.16
N SER A 121 8.45 -6.42 13.58
CA SER A 121 7.49 -7.23 14.34
C SER A 121 8.15 -8.44 14.98
N LYS A 122 9.08 -9.11 14.28
CA LYS A 122 9.83 -10.24 14.82
C LYS A 122 10.68 -9.90 16.04
N ILE A 123 11.23 -8.69 16.10
CA ILE A 123 12.09 -8.25 17.21
C ILE A 123 11.24 -7.81 18.41
N LEU A 124 10.09 -7.17 18.16
CA LEU A 124 9.27 -6.55 19.20
C LEU A 124 8.20 -7.47 19.79
N ILE A 125 7.83 -8.55 19.11
CA ILE A 125 6.67 -9.42 19.42
C ILE A 125 7.10 -10.89 19.41
#